data_AF-A0A961EQ49-F1
#
_entry.id   AF-A0A961EQ49-F1
#
_cell.length_a   1.000
_cell.length_b   1.000
_cell.length_c   1.000
_cell.angle_alpha   90.00
_cell.angle_beta   90.00
_cell.angle_gamma   90.00
#
_symmetry.space_group_name_H-M   'P 1'
#
loop_
_entity.id
_entity.type
_entity.pdbx_description
1 polymer ?
#
loop_
_entity_poly.entity_id
_entity_poly.type
_entity_poly.pdbx_seq_one_letter_code
_entity_poly.pdbx_strand_id
1 'polypeptide(L)'
;MSASDGMECGAVEPLQRHVDKKTPKVVLEALLKGPSSEEILKGAYTSIERGAKLLSVEEEGDVVIADFSGIANGKSCRVKAIQNQIARTITDNFPGKSAKILVDGKPATPQN
;
A
#
# COMPACT_ATOMS: atom_id res chain seq x y z
N MET A 1 2.64 33.77 9.95
CA MET A 1 2.40 32.40 10.45
C MET A 1 1.74 31.65 9.32
N SER A 2 2.51 30.86 8.57
CA SER A 2 2.01 30.21 7.35
C SER A 2 1.09 29.05 7.70
N ALA A 3 -0.16 29.16 7.25
CA ALA A 3 -1.05 28.04 7.11
C ALA A 3 -0.52 27.16 5.97
N SER A 4 0.07 26.03 6.32
CA SER A 4 0.41 24.95 5.40
C SER A 4 -0.23 23.66 5.90
N ASP A 5 -1.52 23.75 6.25
CA ASP A 5 -2.32 22.58 6.62
C ASP A 5 -2.94 22.01 5.33
N GLY A 6 -2.06 21.60 4.41
CA GLY A 6 -2.41 20.64 3.39
C GLY A 6 -2.08 19.29 3.97
N MET A 7 -3.08 18.47 4.32
CA MET A 7 -2.84 17.08 4.67
C MET A 7 -2.00 16.45 3.57
N GLU A 8 -0.74 16.14 3.88
CA GLU A 8 0.14 15.37 3.03
C GLU A 8 -0.48 13.99 2.89
N CYS A 9 -1.38 13.83 1.92
CA CYS A 9 -2.11 12.58 1.63
C CYS A 9 -1.19 11.37 1.42
N GLY A 10 0.11 11.62 1.23
CA GLY A 10 1.12 10.60 1.02
C GLY A 10 1.91 10.20 2.25
N ALA A 11 1.71 10.82 3.42
CA ALA A 11 2.41 10.45 4.64
C ALA A 11 2.00 9.04 5.08
N VAL A 12 2.97 8.13 5.15
CA VAL A 12 2.79 6.75 5.60
C VAL A 12 3.84 6.48 6.67
N GLU A 13 3.38 6.12 7.86
CA GLU A 13 4.27 5.70 8.95
C GLU A 13 4.40 4.16 8.96
N PRO A 14 5.62 3.63 9.06
CA PRO A 14 5.84 2.19 9.05
C PRO A 14 5.43 1.56 10.37
N LEU A 15 4.73 0.42 10.29
CA LEU A 15 4.39 -0.42 11.43
C LEU A 15 5.13 -1.74 11.33
N GLN A 16 6.03 -2.01 12.28
CA GLN A 16 6.87 -3.20 12.26
C GLN A 16 6.06 -4.44 12.65
N ARG A 17 6.13 -5.47 11.80
CA ARG A 17 5.46 -6.75 12.00
C ARG A 17 6.37 -7.90 11.61
N HIS A 18 6.14 -9.04 12.24
CA HIS A 18 6.81 -10.28 11.88
C HIS A 18 5.99 -11.06 10.83
N VAL A 19 6.66 -11.61 9.83
CA VAL A 19 6.10 -12.55 8.86
C VAL A 19 7.08 -13.71 8.69
N ASP A 20 6.56 -14.93 8.54
CA ASP A 20 7.38 -16.16 8.50
C ASP A 20 8.33 -16.18 7.30
N LYS A 21 7.87 -15.68 6.15
CA LYS A 21 8.66 -15.54 4.93
C LYS A 21 8.41 -14.21 4.27
N LYS A 22 9.48 -13.44 4.09
CA LYS A 22 9.43 -12.11 3.47
C LYS A 22 9.42 -12.23 1.94
N THR A 23 8.26 -12.52 1.36
CA THR A 23 8.03 -12.42 -0.10
C THR A 23 7.07 -11.27 -0.40
N PRO A 24 7.09 -10.67 -1.60
CA PRO A 24 6.18 -9.58 -1.93
C PRO A 24 4.71 -9.93 -1.71
N LYS A 25 4.31 -11.15 -2.10
CA LYS A 25 2.96 -11.67 -1.83
C LYS A 25 2.61 -11.66 -0.34
N VAL A 26 3.44 -12.27 0.52
CA VAL A 26 3.16 -12.38 1.96
C VAL A 26 3.10 -11.02 2.63
N VAL A 27 4.01 -10.12 2.26
CA VAL A 27 4.07 -8.77 2.83
C VAL A 27 2.84 -7.96 2.42
N LEU A 28 2.42 -8.03 1.15
CA LEU A 28 1.21 -7.34 0.67
C LEU A 28 -0.07 -7.93 1.28
N GLU A 29 -0.16 -9.25 1.42
CA GLU A 29 -1.28 -9.89 2.13
C GLU A 29 -1.34 -9.45 3.60
N ALA A 30 -0.19 -9.29 4.27
CA ALA A 30 -0.13 -8.77 5.63
C ALA A 30 -0.55 -7.29 5.71
N LEU A 31 -0.24 -6.48 4.70
CA LEU A 31 -0.73 -5.10 4.59
C LEU A 31 -2.27 -5.07 4.45
N LEU A 32 -2.85 -5.92 3.59
CA LEU A 32 -4.30 -5.97 3.34
C LEU A 32 -5.10 -6.44 4.56
N LYS A 33 -4.51 -7.23 5.47
CA LYS A 33 -5.14 -7.56 6.77
C LYS A 33 -5.39 -6.30 7.62
N GLY A 34 -4.69 -5.21 7.36
CA GLY A 34 -4.81 -3.95 8.08
C GLY A 34 -4.20 -3.99 9.48
N PRO A 35 -4.36 -2.92 10.27
CA PRO A 35 -4.03 -2.89 11.69
C PRO A 35 -4.91 -3.82 12.52
N SER A 36 -4.29 -4.57 13.42
CA SER A 36 -4.95 -5.32 14.48
C SER A 36 -5.65 -4.38 15.46
N SER A 37 -6.58 -4.91 16.25
CA SER A 37 -7.32 -4.11 17.23
C SER A 37 -6.39 -3.37 18.21
N GLU A 38 -5.29 -3.98 18.64
CA GLU A 38 -4.31 -3.34 19.52
C GLU A 38 -3.56 -2.20 18.82
N GLU A 39 -3.20 -2.36 17.55
CA GLU A 39 -2.53 -1.32 16.76
C GLU A 39 -3.48 -0.14 16.51
N ILE A 40 -4.77 -0.40 16.26
CA ILE A 40 -5.80 0.64 16.14
C ILE A 40 -5.95 1.42 17.44
N LEU A 41 -5.96 0.74 18.60
CA LEU A 41 -6.00 1.40 19.90
C LEU A 41 -4.77 2.29 20.17
N LYS A 42 -3.63 1.98 19.52
CA LYS A 42 -2.40 2.78 19.53
C LYS A 42 -2.37 3.88 18.47
N GLY A 43 -3.45 4.05 17.70
CA GLY A 43 -3.61 5.12 16.72
C GLY A 43 -3.29 4.72 15.27
N ALA A 44 -2.95 3.46 15.00
CA ALA A 44 -2.71 3.01 13.63
C ALA A 44 -4.02 2.91 12.83
N TYR A 45 -4.00 3.37 11.59
CA TYR A 45 -5.13 3.23 10.66
C TYR A 45 -4.63 2.91 9.26
N THR A 46 -5.50 2.37 8.42
CA THR A 46 -5.21 2.11 7.01
C THR A 46 -6.22 2.84 6.12
N SER A 47 -5.76 3.30 4.96
CA SER A 47 -6.64 3.86 3.93
C SER A 47 -7.19 2.80 2.98
N ILE A 48 -6.67 1.56 3.07
CA ILE A 48 -7.07 0.42 2.25
C ILE A 48 -8.46 -0.05 2.68
N GLU A 49 -9.33 -0.26 1.70
CA GLU A 49 -10.68 -0.74 1.90
C GLU A 49 -10.72 -2.10 2.59
N ARG A 50 -11.62 -2.26 3.56
CA ARG A 50 -11.93 -3.58 4.13
C ARG A 50 -12.49 -4.47 3.02
N GLY A 51 -11.89 -5.64 2.85
CA GLY A 51 -12.26 -6.61 1.82
C GLY A 51 -11.49 -6.47 0.51
N ALA A 52 -10.55 -5.53 0.41
CA ALA A 52 -9.57 -5.51 -0.66
C ALA A 52 -8.80 -6.83 -0.73
N LYS A 53 -8.48 -7.29 -1.94
CA LYS A 53 -7.79 -8.56 -2.17
C LYS A 53 -6.62 -8.37 -3.10
N LEU A 54 -5.57 -9.15 -2.86
CA LEU A 54 -4.47 -9.32 -3.79
C LEU A 54 -4.87 -10.41 -4.79
N LEU A 55 -5.04 -10.03 -6.05
CA LEU A 55 -5.41 -10.95 -7.12
C LEU A 55 -4.18 -11.71 -7.63
N SER A 56 -3.10 -10.98 -7.91
CA SER A 56 -1.84 -11.55 -8.37
C SER A 56 -0.64 -10.71 -7.93
N VAL A 57 0.52 -11.36 -7.86
CA VAL A 57 1.82 -10.71 -7.69
C VAL A 57 2.81 -11.39 -8.60
N GLU A 58 3.49 -10.57 -9.40
CA GLU A 58 4.55 -10.98 -10.31
C GLU A 58 5.78 -10.13 -10.05
N GLU A 59 6.96 -10.70 -10.29
CA GLU A 59 8.24 -10.01 -10.14
C GLU A 59 8.93 -9.97 -11.50
N GLU A 60 9.01 -8.78 -12.09
CA GLU A 60 9.71 -8.51 -13.34
C GLU A 60 10.98 -7.73 -13.04
N GLY A 61 12.08 -8.44 -12.78
CA GLY A 61 13.34 -7.84 -12.36
C GLY A 61 13.19 -7.10 -11.02
N ASP A 62 13.38 -5.78 -11.06
CA ASP A 62 13.26 -4.89 -9.89
C ASP A 62 11.84 -4.32 -9.70
N VAL A 63 10.87 -4.76 -10.50
CA VAL A 63 9.48 -4.29 -10.41
C VAL A 63 8.58 -5.41 -9.88
N VAL A 64 7.95 -5.15 -8.74
CA VAL A 64 6.85 -5.98 -8.22
C VAL A 64 5.55 -5.49 -8.82
N ILE A 65 4.94 -6.29 -9.68
CA ILE A 65 3.62 -6.00 -10.26
C ILE A 65 2.58 -6.66 -9.37
N ALA A 66 1.73 -5.85 -8.73
CA ALA A 66 0.71 -6.33 -7.81
C ALA A 66 -0.68 -5.87 -8.28
N ASP A 67 -1.56 -6.83 -8.56
CA ASP A 67 -2.95 -6.58 -8.95
C ASP A 67 -3.88 -6.75 -7.76
N PHE A 68 -4.74 -5.77 -7.54
CA PHE A 68 -5.67 -5.72 -6.43
C PHE A 68 -7.11 -5.62 -6.93
N SER A 69 -8.04 -6.17 -6.17
CA SER A 69 -9.47 -5.85 -6.31
C SER A 69 -9.98 -5.17 -5.05
N GLY A 70 -11.02 -4.35 -5.21
CA GLY A 70 -11.70 -3.69 -4.10
C GLY A 70 -10.95 -2.52 -3.48
N ILE A 71 -9.83 -2.08 -4.07
CA ILE A 71 -9.18 -0.81 -3.71
C ILE A 71 -9.65 0.32 -4.61
N ALA A 72 -9.65 1.56 -4.09
CA ALA A 72 -10.01 2.72 -4.89
C ALA A 72 -9.01 2.95 -6.05
N ASN A 73 -9.51 3.36 -7.22
CA ASN A 73 -8.72 3.78 -8.38
C ASN A 73 -9.11 5.20 -8.83
N GLY A 74 -8.22 5.89 -9.56
CA GLY A 74 -8.43 7.25 -10.06
C GLY A 74 -7.51 8.30 -9.41
N LYS A 75 -7.94 9.58 -9.41
CA LYS A 75 -7.11 10.73 -9.00
C LYS A 75 -7.62 11.40 -7.72
N SER A 76 -7.65 10.67 -6.61
CA SER A 76 -8.04 11.23 -5.30
C SER A 76 -6.92 11.11 -4.26
N CYS A 77 -6.97 11.96 -3.24
CA CYS A 77 -6.08 11.90 -2.06
C CYS A 77 -6.08 10.50 -1.42
N ARG A 78 -7.26 9.87 -1.32
CA ARG A 78 -7.40 8.51 -0.79
C ARG A 78 -6.70 7.47 -1.65
N VAL A 79 -6.86 7.54 -2.98
CA VAL A 79 -6.16 6.62 -3.90
C VAL A 79 -4.65 6.78 -3.76
N LYS A 80 -4.16 8.01 -3.63
CA LYS A 80 -2.74 8.30 -3.41
C LYS A 80 -2.24 7.71 -2.08
N ALA A 81 -3.00 7.83 -0.99
CA ALA A 81 -2.65 7.23 0.29
C ALA A 81 -2.51 5.71 0.19
N ILE A 82 -3.46 5.04 -0.48
CA ILE A 82 -3.43 3.59 -0.71
C ILE A 82 -2.22 3.19 -1.55
N GLN A 83 -2.00 3.86 -2.68
CA GLN A 83 -0.86 3.58 -3.56
C GLN A 83 0.47 3.77 -2.84
N ASN A 84 0.60 4.84 -2.04
CA ASN A 84 1.79 5.08 -1.24
C ASN A 84 1.98 4.02 -0.15
N GLN A 85 0.91 3.59 0.53
CA GLN A 85 0.99 2.50 1.52
C GLN A 85 1.53 1.22 0.89
N ILE A 86 1.03 0.85 -0.30
CA ILE A 86 1.47 -0.34 -1.03
C ILE A 86 2.92 -0.19 -1.53
N ALA A 87 3.22 0.92 -2.20
CA ALA A 87 4.55 1.17 -2.75
C ALA A 87 5.62 1.21 -1.66
N ARG A 88 5.34 1.93 -0.56
CA ARG A 88 6.25 2.04 0.58
C ARG A 88 6.48 0.69 1.26
N THR A 89 5.41 -0.10 1.39
CA THR A 89 5.50 -1.46 1.92
C THR A 89 6.46 -2.32 1.10
N ILE A 90 6.45 -2.22 -0.23
CA ILE A 90 7.41 -2.95 -1.08
C ILE A 90 8.83 -2.40 -0.89
N THR A 91 9.04 -1.10 -0.99
CA THR A 91 10.41 -0.51 -0.92
C THR A 91 11.07 -0.73 0.44
N ASP A 92 10.31 -0.65 1.53
CA ASP A 92 10.86 -0.83 2.89
C ASP A 92 11.22 -2.30 3.17
N ASN A 93 10.54 -3.24 2.50
CA ASN A 93 10.76 -4.67 2.71
C ASN A 93 11.77 -5.27 1.73
N PHE A 94 11.89 -4.69 0.53
CA PHE A 94 12.72 -5.16 -0.57
C PHE A 94 13.54 -4.01 -1.17
N PRO A 95 14.70 -3.68 -0.58
CA PRO A 95 15.57 -2.62 -1.08
C PRO A 95 15.93 -2.84 -2.55
N GLY A 96 15.83 -1.79 -3.36
CA GLY A 96 16.08 -1.84 -4.81
C GLY A 96 14.86 -2.20 -5.65
N LYS A 97 13.76 -2.69 -5.04
CA LYS A 97 12.51 -2.97 -5.77
C LYS A 97 11.55 -1.79 -5.77
N SER A 98 10.76 -1.69 -6.82
CA SER A 98 9.64 -0.77 -6.97
C SER A 98 8.31 -1.53 -7.10
N ALA A 99 7.19 -0.85 -6.94
CA ALA A 99 5.86 -1.45 -7.08
C ALA A 99 5.10 -0.84 -8.25
N LYS A 100 4.56 -1.70 -9.13
CA LYS A 100 3.57 -1.34 -10.14
C LYS A 100 2.21 -1.88 -9.69
N ILE A 101 1.27 -0.98 -9.44
CA ILE A 101 -0.04 -1.33 -8.86
C ILE A 101 -1.07 -1.41 -9.98
N LEU A 102 -1.80 -2.52 -10.04
CA LEU A 102 -2.96 -2.71 -10.90
C LEU A 102 -4.22 -2.80 -10.03
N VAL A 103 -5.36 -2.36 -10.58
CA VAL A 103 -6.69 -2.53 -10.01
C VAL A 103 -7.57 -3.22 -11.04
N ASP A 104 -8.02 -4.43 -10.72
CA ASP A 104 -8.80 -5.30 -11.60
C ASP A 104 -8.14 -5.41 -13.00
N GLY A 105 -6.83 -5.67 -13.02
CA GLY A 105 -6.02 -5.84 -14.23
C GLY A 105 -5.67 -4.55 -14.98
N LYS A 106 -6.10 -3.37 -14.50
CA LYS A 106 -5.81 -2.07 -15.13
C LYS A 106 -4.76 -1.30 -14.33
N PRO A 107 -3.81 -0.60 -14.96
CA PRO A 107 -2.86 0.25 -14.25
C PRO A 107 -3.60 1.24 -13.34
N ALA A 108 -3.24 1.25 -12.06
CA ALA A 108 -3.71 2.28 -11.14
C ALA A 108 -3.16 3.62 -11.66
N THR A 109 -4.02 4.59 -11.97
CA THR A 109 -3.56 5.81 -12.65
C THR A 109 -2.61 6.57 -11.74
N PRO A 110 -1.32 6.77 -12.12
CA PRO A 110 -0.43 7.64 -11.37
C PRO A 110 -0.88 9.09 -11.51
N GLN A 111 -0.61 9.92 -10.49
CA GLN A 111 -0.63 11.36 -10.70
C GLN A 111 0.56 11.74 -11.60
N ASN A 112 0.28 12.55 -12.61
CA ASN A 112 1.29 13.45 -13.17
C ASN A 112 1.65 14.48 -12.11
#